data_AF-A0A959V0C0-F1
#
_entry.id   AF-A0A959V0C0-F1
#
_cell.length_a   1.000
_cell.length_b   1.000
_cell.length_c   1.000
_cell.angle_alpha   90.00
_cell.angle_beta   90.00
_cell.angle_gamma   90.00
#
_symmetry.space_group_name_H-M   'P 1'
#
loop_
_entity.id
_entity.type
_entity.pdbx_description
1 polymer ?
#
loop_
_entity_poly.entity_id
_entity_poly.type
_entity_poly.pdbx_seq_one_letter_code
_entity_poly.pdbx_strand_id
1 'polypeptide(L)'
;QQRLVEAGWLGRKSGRGYYHHAEGAERPAPTDDVILHEQICWRILVMLINEAVDALYLGVAERDDLELAMTKGVNYPKGLLGWADEKGLPHCLETLERLQDEYGEDRYRPSPLLRRMVREGRTFF
;
A
#
# COMPACT_ATOMS: atom_id res chain seq x y z
N GLN A 1 6.76 15.79 -1.56
CA GLN A 1 7.90 15.66 -0.63
C GLN A 1 8.97 16.72 -0.84
N GLN A 2 9.29 17.11 -2.08
CA GLN A 2 10.29 18.13 -2.41
C GLN A 2 10.23 19.41 -1.54
N ARG A 3 9.05 20.02 -1.39
CA ARG A 3 8.86 21.24 -0.56
C ARG A 3 9.30 21.08 0.90
N LEU A 4 9.15 19.89 1.50
CA LEU A 4 9.59 19.63 2.88
C LEU A 4 11.11 19.59 2.96
N VAL A 5 11.76 19.01 1.95
CA VAL A 5 13.22 18.92 1.86
C VAL A 5 13.82 20.31 1.64
N GLU A 6 13.26 21.09 0.72
CA GLU A 6 13.68 22.48 0.45
C GLU A 6 13.55 23.37 1.70
N ALA A 7 12.55 23.11 2.55
CA ALA A 7 12.37 23.79 3.84
C ALA A 7 13.25 23.26 4.99
N GLY A 8 14.10 22.24 4.75
CA GLY A 8 14.91 21.59 5.78
C GLY A 8 14.12 20.73 6.77
N TRP A 9 12.87 20.40 6.48
CA TRP A 9 11.99 19.60 7.32
C TRP A 9 12.15 18.11 7.00
N LEU A 10 13.22 17.52 7.52
CA LEU A 10 13.67 16.15 7.25
C LEU A 10 13.14 15.11 8.27
N GLY A 11 12.09 15.44 9.00
CA GLY A 11 11.48 14.58 10.00
C GLY A 11 12.05 14.78 11.40
N ARG A 12 12.10 13.69 12.20
CA ARG A 12 12.51 13.75 13.61
C ARG A 12 13.91 14.31 13.81
N LYS A 13 14.86 13.98 12.93
CA LYS A 13 16.26 14.42 13.02
C LYS A 13 16.45 15.93 12.89
N SER A 14 15.52 16.62 12.24
CA SER A 14 15.50 18.09 12.12
C SER A 14 14.41 18.72 13.00
N GLY A 15 13.80 17.96 13.92
CA GLY A 15 12.70 18.43 14.77
C GLY A 15 11.37 18.68 14.06
N ARG A 16 11.30 18.52 12.72
CA ARG A 16 10.10 18.76 11.92
C ARG A 16 10.12 18.00 10.59
N GLY A 17 8.98 17.40 10.25
CA GLY A 17 8.67 16.83 8.93
C GLY A 17 7.18 17.03 8.64
N TYR A 18 6.46 15.95 8.31
CA TYR A 18 5.00 15.96 8.26
C TYR A 18 4.37 16.37 9.61
N TYR A 19 5.04 16.04 10.71
CA TYR A 19 4.67 16.46 12.06
C TYR A 19 5.77 17.31 12.68
N HIS A 20 5.39 18.11 13.67
CA HIS A 20 6.34 18.74 14.58
C HIS A 20 6.82 17.70 15.61
N HIS A 21 8.12 17.67 15.86
CA HIS A 21 8.78 16.73 16.77
C HIS A 21 9.55 17.45 17.90
N ALA A 22 9.37 18.76 18.04
CA ALA A 22 9.88 19.50 19.19
C ALA A 22 9.20 19.00 20.48
N GLU A 23 9.92 19.12 21.60
CA GLU A 23 9.36 18.84 22.92
C GLU A 23 8.15 19.77 23.17
N GLY A 24 7.03 19.19 23.62
CA GLY A 24 5.77 19.92 23.79
C GLY A 24 4.96 20.18 22.51
N ALA A 25 5.39 19.69 21.34
CA ALA A 25 4.59 19.82 20.12
C ALA A 25 3.29 19.01 20.20
N GLU A 26 2.16 19.68 19.96
CA GLU A 26 0.86 19.03 19.87
C GLU A 26 0.76 18.19 18.59
N ARG A 27 0.24 16.96 18.73
CA ARG A 27 -0.03 16.09 17.58
C ARG A 27 -1.43 16.40 17.06
N PRO A 28 -1.60 16.68 15.75
CA PRO A 28 -2.92 16.91 15.20
C PRO A 28 -3.77 15.65 15.38
N ALA A 29 -5.03 15.84 15.79
CA ALA A 29 -6.00 14.77 15.85
C ALA A 29 -6.41 14.35 14.42
N PRO A 30 -6.70 13.05 14.20
CA PRO A 30 -7.30 12.62 12.93
C PRO A 30 -8.71 13.21 12.76
N THR A 31 -9.17 13.29 11.52
CA THR A 31 -10.56 13.65 11.19
C THR A 31 -11.48 12.46 11.46
N ASP A 32 -12.61 12.62 12.15
CA ASP A 32 -13.55 11.52 12.43
C ASP A 32 -14.47 11.16 11.24
N ASP A 33 -13.89 10.85 10.07
CA ASP A 33 -14.63 10.39 8.89
C ASP A 33 -14.27 8.94 8.55
N VAL A 34 -15.12 8.00 8.98
CA VAL A 34 -14.89 6.56 8.80
C VAL A 34 -14.78 6.16 7.33
N ILE A 35 -15.58 6.79 6.45
CA ILE A 35 -15.59 6.46 5.02
C ILE A 35 -14.25 6.89 4.39
N LEU A 36 -13.79 8.11 4.71
CA LEU A 36 -12.50 8.59 4.23
C LEU A 36 -11.35 7.73 4.74
N HIS A 37 -11.37 7.31 6.01
CA HIS A 37 -10.35 6.42 6.56
C HIS A 37 -10.27 5.09 5.81
N GLU A 38 -11.42 4.49 5.54
CA GLU A 38 -11.50 3.23 4.81
C GLU A 38 -10.96 3.38 3.38
N GLN A 39 -11.33 4.45 2.68
CA GLN A 39 -10.81 4.74 1.34
C GLN A 39 -9.28 4.92 1.33
N ILE A 40 -8.74 5.65 2.31
CA ILE A 40 -7.28 5.84 2.44
C ILE A 40 -6.60 4.50 2.71
N CYS A 41 -7.14 3.69 3.62
CA CYS A 41 -6.61 2.38 3.97
C CYS A 41 -6.56 1.46 2.75
N TRP A 42 -7.69 1.32 2.05
CA TRP A 42 -7.77 0.48 0.85
C TRP A 42 -6.83 0.94 -0.24
N ARG A 43 -6.76 2.25 -0.52
CA ARG A 43 -5.83 2.77 -1.53
C ARG A 43 -4.38 2.40 -1.23
N ILE A 44 -3.95 2.49 0.03
CA ILE A 44 -2.59 2.11 0.43
C ILE A 44 -2.41 0.59 0.31
N LEU A 45 -3.37 -0.18 0.84
CA LEU A 45 -3.26 -1.64 0.92
C LEU A 45 -3.22 -2.28 -0.47
N VAL A 46 -4.15 -1.92 -1.37
CA VAL A 46 -4.21 -2.54 -2.71
C VAL A 46 -3.02 -2.16 -3.57
N MET A 47 -2.45 -0.96 -3.41
CA MET A 47 -1.21 -0.58 -4.10
C MET A 47 -0.04 -1.43 -3.63
N LEU A 48 0.12 -1.64 -2.32
CA LEU A 48 1.18 -2.50 -1.78
C LEU A 48 1.01 -3.94 -2.25
N ILE A 49 -0.21 -4.48 -2.19
CA ILE A 49 -0.53 -5.80 -2.73
C ILE A 49 -0.14 -5.89 -4.20
N ASN A 50 -0.54 -4.91 -5.02
CA ASN A 50 -0.25 -4.90 -6.45
C ASN A 50 1.25 -4.94 -6.74
N GLU A 51 2.06 -4.19 -5.99
CA GLU A 51 3.52 -4.23 -6.09
C GLU A 51 4.10 -5.60 -5.73
N ALA A 52 3.59 -6.26 -4.69
CA ALA A 52 3.99 -7.64 -4.36
C ALA A 52 3.60 -8.63 -5.46
N VAL A 53 2.42 -8.47 -6.06
CA VAL A 53 1.97 -9.31 -7.18
C VAL A 53 2.82 -9.07 -8.43
N ASP A 54 3.19 -7.82 -8.74
CA ASP A 54 4.09 -7.50 -9.85
C ASP A 54 5.52 -8.01 -9.60
N ALA A 55 6.04 -7.91 -8.37
CA ALA A 55 7.33 -8.49 -8.02
C ALA A 55 7.36 -10.02 -8.22
N LEU A 56 6.27 -10.71 -7.86
CA LEU A 56 6.10 -12.14 -8.13
C LEU A 56 5.98 -12.42 -9.63
N TYR A 57 5.16 -11.65 -10.35
CA TYR A 57 4.93 -11.82 -11.78
C TYR A 57 6.19 -11.64 -12.62
N LEU A 58 7.04 -10.68 -12.24
CA LEU A 58 8.31 -10.38 -12.90
C LEU A 58 9.45 -11.30 -12.44
N GLY A 59 9.22 -12.19 -11.47
CA GLY A 59 10.23 -13.09 -10.93
C GLY A 59 11.32 -12.38 -10.14
N VAL A 60 11.03 -11.22 -9.53
CA VAL A 60 11.96 -10.46 -8.69
C VAL A 60 12.20 -11.17 -7.36
N ALA A 61 11.17 -11.82 -6.82
CA ALA A 61 11.22 -12.61 -5.60
C ALA A 61 10.17 -13.73 -5.64
N GLU A 62 10.43 -14.81 -4.91
CA GLU A 62 9.44 -15.87 -4.72
C GLU A 62 8.35 -15.45 -3.74
N ARG A 63 7.20 -16.13 -3.79
CA ARG A 63 6.05 -15.87 -2.91
C ARG A 63 6.46 -15.85 -1.43
N ASP A 64 7.22 -16.85 -1.00
CA ASP A 64 7.56 -17.03 0.41
C ASP A 64 8.59 -15.98 0.88
N ASP A 65 9.49 -15.53 -0.02
CA ASP A 65 10.44 -14.44 0.25
C ASP A 65 9.71 -13.09 0.42
N LEU A 66 8.70 -12.82 -0.42
CA LEU A 66 7.87 -11.62 -0.33
C LEU A 66 7.16 -11.58 1.03
N GLU A 67 6.52 -12.67 1.43
CA GLU A 67 5.83 -12.75 2.71
C GLU A 67 6.79 -12.60 3.89
N LEU A 68 7.97 -13.23 3.84
CA LEU A 68 8.98 -13.09 4.88
C LEU A 68 9.46 -11.63 5.01
N ALA A 69 9.74 -10.97 3.88
CA ALA A 69 10.16 -9.58 3.86
C ALA A 69 9.07 -8.65 4.43
N MET A 70 7.81 -8.86 4.07
CA MET A 70 6.71 -8.01 4.53
C MET A 70 6.34 -8.26 5.99
N THR A 71 6.41 -9.51 6.46
CA THR A 71 6.13 -9.85 7.86
C THR A 71 7.26 -9.42 8.80
N LYS A 72 8.53 -9.59 8.41
CA LYS A 72 9.69 -9.34 9.28
C LYS A 72 10.34 -7.98 9.07
N GLY A 73 10.32 -7.44 7.85
CA GLY A 73 10.97 -6.17 7.52
C GLY A 73 10.12 -4.95 7.83
N VAL A 74 8.81 -5.02 7.57
CA VAL A 74 7.90 -3.86 7.68
C VAL A 74 6.63 -4.14 8.51
N ASN A 75 6.58 -5.30 9.17
CA ASN A 75 5.55 -5.66 10.17
C ASN A 75 4.12 -5.76 9.61
N TYR A 76 3.95 -6.31 8.41
CA TYR A 76 2.65 -6.75 7.88
C TYR A 76 2.42 -8.22 8.26
N PRO A 77 1.65 -8.51 9.33
CA PRO A 77 1.72 -9.81 10.04
C PRO A 77 1.27 -11.03 9.24
N LYS A 78 0.47 -10.85 8.19
CA LYS A 78 0.04 -11.94 7.29
C LYS A 78 0.62 -11.78 5.87
N GLY A 79 1.67 -10.97 5.75
CA GLY A 79 2.21 -10.52 4.48
C GLY A 79 1.19 -9.79 3.61
N LEU A 80 1.52 -9.62 2.33
CA LEU A 80 0.66 -8.90 1.38
C LEU A 80 -0.14 -9.85 0.51
N LEU A 81 0.46 -10.96 0.08
CA LEU A 81 -0.23 -11.95 -0.74
C LEU A 81 -1.25 -12.71 0.12
N GLY A 82 -0.90 -13.04 1.37
CA GLY A 82 -1.84 -13.64 2.32
C GLY A 82 -3.02 -12.71 2.64
N TRP A 83 -2.77 -11.41 2.77
CA TRP A 83 -3.86 -10.43 2.90
C TRP A 83 -4.69 -10.28 1.64
N ALA A 84 -4.10 -10.37 0.44
CA ALA A 84 -4.86 -10.36 -0.79
C ALA A 84 -5.86 -11.52 -0.83
N ASP A 85 -5.43 -12.74 -0.47
CA ASP A 85 -6.31 -13.91 -0.40
C ASP A 85 -7.42 -13.74 0.65
N GLU A 86 -7.09 -13.23 1.85
CA GLU A 86 -8.07 -12.99 2.90
C GLU A 86 -9.11 -11.92 2.52
N LYS A 87 -8.66 -10.82 1.90
CA LYS A 87 -9.53 -9.69 1.52
C LYS A 87 -10.27 -9.93 0.21
N GLY A 88 -9.78 -10.85 -0.61
CA GLY A 88 -10.29 -11.18 -1.91
C GLY A 88 -9.57 -10.43 -3.03
N LEU A 89 -8.93 -11.19 -3.92
CA LEU A 89 -8.32 -10.66 -5.15
C LEU A 89 -9.32 -9.87 -6.03
N PRO A 90 -10.60 -10.28 -6.19
CA PRO A 90 -11.57 -9.51 -6.99
C PRO A 90 -11.77 -8.10 -6.46
N HIS A 91 -11.86 -7.92 -5.14
CA HIS A 91 -12.01 -6.61 -4.52
C HIS A 91 -10.75 -5.74 -4.68
N CYS A 92 -9.57 -6.36 -4.57
CA CYS A 92 -8.30 -5.67 -4.83
C CYS A 92 -8.22 -5.17 -6.28
N LEU A 93 -8.61 -6.01 -7.24
CA LEU A 93 -8.63 -5.66 -8.66
C LEU A 93 -9.63 -4.53 -8.95
N GLU A 94 -10.86 -4.66 -8.48
CA GLU A 94 -11.91 -3.65 -8.65
C GLU A 94 -11.48 -2.29 -8.08
N THR A 95 -10.85 -2.28 -6.90
CA THR A 95 -10.37 -1.05 -6.28
C THR A 95 -9.28 -0.39 -7.11
N LEU A 96 -8.33 -1.16 -7.64
CA LEU A 96 -7.26 -0.63 -8.51
C LEU A 96 -7.81 -0.09 -9.83
N GLU A 97 -8.76 -0.80 -10.46
CA GLU A 97 -9.40 -0.35 -11.70
C GLU A 97 -10.19 0.94 -11.46
N ARG A 98 -10.95 1.04 -10.37
CA ARG A 98 -11.63 2.28 -9.98
C ARG A 98 -10.66 3.44 -9.77
N LEU A 99 -9.54 3.21 -9.07
CA LEU A 99 -8.52 4.23 -8.86
C LEU A 99 -7.85 4.64 -10.18
N GLN A 100 -7.58 3.69 -11.06
CA GLN A 100 -7.01 3.97 -12.37
C GLN A 100 -7.98 4.79 -13.23
N ASP A 101 -9.27 4.48 -13.22
CA ASP A 101 -10.30 5.22 -13.95
C ASP A 101 -10.50 6.64 -13.39
N GLU A 102 -10.44 6.81 -12.05
CA GLU A 102 -10.62 8.10 -11.38
C GLU A 102 -9.43 9.05 -11.61
N TYR A 103 -8.20 8.56 -11.49
CA TYR A 103 -6.99 9.39 -11.55
C TYR A 103 -6.31 9.37 -12.92
N GLY A 104 -6.53 8.35 -13.74
CA GLY A 104 -5.86 8.18 -15.04
C GLY A 104 -4.36 7.91 -14.93
N GLU A 105 -3.86 7.51 -13.75
CA GLU A 105 -2.44 7.36 -13.49
C GLU A 105 -1.97 5.91 -13.51
N ASP A 106 -0.85 5.65 -14.18
CA ASP A 106 -0.29 4.30 -14.34
C ASP A 106 0.10 3.62 -13.02
N ARG A 107 0.35 4.37 -11.95
CA ARG A 107 0.63 3.79 -10.61
C ARG A 107 -0.52 2.97 -10.04
N TYR A 108 -1.73 3.13 -10.56
CA TYR A 108 -2.91 2.35 -10.16
C TYR A 108 -3.18 1.17 -11.10
N ARG A 109 -2.37 0.98 -12.15
CA ARG A 109 -2.55 -0.11 -13.12
C ARG A 109 -2.46 -1.47 -12.41
N PRO A 110 -3.51 -2.30 -12.46
CA PRO A 110 -3.45 -3.65 -11.91
C PRO A 110 -2.42 -4.54 -12.61
N SER A 111 -1.74 -5.37 -11.83
CA SER A 111 -0.82 -6.40 -12.31
C SER A 111 -1.50 -7.34 -13.29
N PRO A 112 -0.82 -7.78 -14.38
CA PRO A 112 -1.36 -8.80 -15.28
C PRO A 112 -1.63 -10.13 -14.57
N LEU A 113 -0.82 -10.47 -13.55
CA LEU A 113 -0.99 -11.69 -12.76
C LEU A 113 -2.25 -11.60 -11.90
N LEU A 114 -2.50 -10.46 -11.24
CA LEU A 114 -3.72 -10.24 -10.45
C LEU A 114 -4.97 -10.46 -11.30
N ARG A 115 -5.04 -9.84 -12.49
CA ARG A 115 -6.15 -10.03 -13.43
C ARG A 115 -6.33 -11.49 -13.84
N ARG A 116 -5.23 -12.18 -14.13
CA ARG A 116 -5.25 -13.60 -14.50
C ARG A 116 -5.80 -14.47 -13.37
N MET A 117 -5.33 -14.25 -12.15
CA MET A 117 -5.76 -15.02 -10.97
C MET A 117 -7.23 -14.78 -10.64
N VAL A 118 -7.72 -13.53 -10.70
CA VAL A 118 -9.15 -13.24 -10.54
C VAL A 118 -10.00 -13.96 -11.58
N ARG A 119 -9.60 -13.89 -12.86
CA ARG A 119 -10.31 -14.55 -13.96
C ARG A 119 -10.36 -16.07 -13.80
N GLU A 120 -9.32 -16.66 -13.23
CA GLU A 120 -9.18 -18.11 -13.04
C GLU A 120 -9.70 -18.58 -11.67
N GLY A 121 -10.15 -17.67 -10.79
CA GLY A 121 -10.60 -17.99 -9.44
C GLY A 121 -9.50 -18.58 -8.55
N ARG A 122 -8.23 -18.17 -8.75
CA ARG A 122 -7.07 -18.67 -8.00
C ARG A 122 -6.69 -17.74 -6.84
N THR A 123 -6.05 -18.33 -5.84
CA THR A 123 -5.41 -17.68 -4.68
C THR A 123 -3.88 -17.85 -4.76
N PHE A 124 -3.13 -17.12 -3.93
CA PHE A 124 -1.68 -17.28 -3.81
C PHE A 124 -1.29 -18.51 -2.96
N PHE A 125 -2.19 -18.91 -2.06
CA PHE A 125 -2.04 -20.07 -1.16
C PHE A 125 -3.11 -21.13 -1.38
#